data_AF-A0A926BQN9-F1
#
_entry.id   AF-A0A926BQN9-F1
#
_cell.length_a   1.000
_cell.length_b   1.000
_cell.length_c   1.000
_cell.angle_alpha   90.00
_cell.angle_beta   90.00
_cell.angle_gamma   90.00
#
_symmetry.space_group_name_H-M   'P 1'
#
loop_
_entity.id
_entity.type
_entity.pdbx_description
1 polymer ?
#
loop_
_entity_poly.entity_id
_entity_poly.type
_entity_poly.pdbx_seq_one_letter_code
_entity_poly.pdbx_strand_id
1 'polypeptide(L)'
;TLREQCTALDLPAPPELLAARQKITELGRRITSDPLGVAASGEREIATLLSAARAAIETNRTGRETARAELGAARRLLAQIAAQDATVAASFAACAAVLDTTTAQPGAGAARLHSLEEWLTSLEASASDGEWQAVAVGLSRWMQTAQGTQDELMDAERANQSLLDLPSELRGRHAVLCARMRAIGSGDVTLSRLAEQARTLLDAPRLPVERTTKLIEACEERLRREQSGRIEKK
;
A
#
# COMPACT_ATOMS: atom_id res chain seq x y z
N THR A 1 -20.99 -35.66 12.97
CA THR A 1 -20.15 -36.72 12.35
C THR A 1 -19.21 -36.10 11.30
N LEU A 2 -18.09 -36.73 10.91
CA LEU A 2 -17.15 -36.14 9.91
C LEU A 2 -17.82 -35.75 8.58
N ARG A 3 -18.88 -36.49 8.22
CA ARG A 3 -19.71 -36.18 7.05
C ARG A 3 -20.48 -34.88 7.21
N GLU A 4 -21.09 -34.64 8.37
CA GLU A 4 -21.75 -33.35 8.67
C GLU A 4 -20.74 -32.20 8.64
N GLN A 5 -19.49 -32.41 9.06
CA GLN A 5 -18.45 -31.39 8.96
C GLN A 5 -18.07 -31.09 7.50
N CYS A 6 -17.94 -32.11 6.64
CA CYS A 6 -17.74 -31.90 5.21
C CYS A 6 -18.93 -31.14 4.59
N THR A 7 -20.17 -31.51 4.92
CA THR A 7 -21.38 -30.84 4.42
C THR A 7 -21.48 -29.40 4.91
N ALA A 8 -21.19 -29.13 6.19
CA ALA A 8 -21.20 -27.77 6.73
C ALA A 8 -20.14 -26.86 6.10
N LEU A 9 -19.04 -27.45 5.61
CA LEU A 9 -17.97 -26.73 4.92
C LEU A 9 -18.13 -26.70 3.40
N ASP A 10 -19.16 -27.36 2.86
CA ASP A 10 -19.39 -27.58 1.43
C ASP A 10 -18.19 -28.23 0.73
N LEU A 11 -17.53 -29.18 1.42
CA LEU A 11 -16.37 -29.90 0.91
C LEU A 11 -16.80 -31.27 0.36
N PRO A 12 -16.22 -31.72 -0.77
CA PRO A 12 -16.31 -33.12 -1.16
C PRO A 12 -15.73 -34.01 -0.06
N ALA A 13 -16.27 -35.21 0.10
CA ALA A 13 -15.77 -36.14 1.11
C ALA A 13 -14.29 -36.46 0.84
N PRO A 14 -13.39 -36.25 1.82
CA PRO A 14 -11.97 -36.51 1.62
C PRO A 14 -11.74 -38.00 1.28
N PRO A 15 -10.74 -38.31 0.43
CA PRO A 15 -10.51 -39.68 -0.05
C PRO A 15 -10.27 -40.65 1.10
N GLU A 16 -9.69 -40.19 2.21
CA GLU A 16 -9.48 -40.98 3.43
C GLU A 16 -10.79 -41.37 4.11
N LEU A 17 -11.80 -40.51 4.07
CA LEU A 17 -13.14 -40.82 4.60
C LEU A 17 -13.86 -41.85 3.72
N LEU A 18 -13.69 -41.75 2.39
CA LEU A 18 -14.19 -42.76 1.45
C LEU A 18 -13.49 -44.10 1.65
N ALA A 19 -12.17 -44.10 1.80
CA ALA A 19 -11.35 -45.28 2.08
C ALA A 19 -11.73 -45.93 3.42
N ALA A 20 -11.95 -45.13 4.48
CA ALA A 20 -12.41 -45.62 5.77
C ALA A 20 -13.77 -46.33 5.65
N ARG A 21 -14.70 -45.75 4.89
CA ARG A 21 -16.02 -46.34 4.64
C ARG A 21 -15.94 -47.65 3.87
N GLN A 22 -15.09 -47.70 2.84
CA GLN A 22 -14.83 -48.94 2.08
C GLN A 22 -14.25 -50.02 3.00
N LYS A 23 -13.28 -49.66 3.84
CA LYS A 23 -12.64 -50.59 4.79
C LYS A 23 -13.61 -51.14 5.84
N ILE A 24 -14.47 -50.29 6.41
CA ILE A 24 -15.53 -50.72 7.33
C ILE A 24 -16.47 -51.72 6.64
N THR A 25 -16.84 -51.45 5.38
CA THR A 25 -17.71 -52.35 4.59
C THR A 25 -17.03 -53.70 4.34
N GLU A 26 -15.74 -53.69 4.03
CA GLU A 26 -14.94 -54.90 3.84
C GLU A 26 -14.83 -55.72 5.13
N LEU A 27 -14.53 -55.08 6.26
CA LEU A 27 -14.47 -55.75 7.56
C LEU A 27 -15.84 -56.35 7.94
N GLY A 28 -16.94 -55.64 7.70
CA GLY A 28 -18.28 -56.16 7.95
C GLY A 28 -18.60 -57.44 7.16
N ARG A 29 -18.18 -57.50 5.89
CA ARG A 29 -18.28 -58.74 5.09
C ARG A 29 -17.44 -59.86 5.68
N ARG A 30 -16.19 -59.57 6.07
CA ARG A 30 -15.29 -60.56 6.69
C ARG A 30 -15.83 -61.09 8.01
N ILE A 31 -16.37 -60.24 8.89
CA ILE A 31 -17.01 -60.65 10.15
C ILE A 31 -18.16 -61.63 9.87
N THR A 32 -18.92 -61.39 8.80
CA THR A 32 -20.06 -62.26 8.44
C THR A 32 -19.61 -63.61 7.88
N SER A 33 -18.54 -63.65 7.09
CA SER A 33 -18.04 -64.88 6.46
C SER A 33 -17.06 -65.68 7.32
N ASP A 34 -16.26 -65.01 8.15
CA ASP A 34 -15.22 -65.56 9.01
C ASP A 34 -14.97 -64.62 10.21
N PRO A 35 -15.76 -64.75 11.30
CA PRO A 35 -15.65 -63.88 12.46
C PRO A 35 -14.36 -64.08 13.26
N LEU A 36 -13.68 -65.23 13.14
CA LEU A 36 -12.46 -65.52 13.88
C LEU A 36 -11.19 -65.01 13.17
N GLY A 37 -11.24 -64.82 11.84
CA GLY A 37 -10.14 -64.30 11.03
C GLY A 37 -10.00 -62.77 11.00
N VAL A 38 -10.84 -62.04 11.75
CA VAL A 38 -10.80 -60.56 11.80
C VAL A 38 -9.75 -60.12 12.80
N ALA A 39 -8.55 -59.84 12.31
CA ALA A 39 -7.45 -59.34 13.13
C ALA A 39 -7.70 -57.91 13.64
N ALA A 40 -7.17 -57.60 14.83
CA ALA A 40 -7.19 -56.26 15.44
C ALA A 40 -6.48 -55.16 14.61
N SER A 41 -5.86 -55.50 13.48
CA SER A 41 -5.25 -54.53 12.56
C SER A 41 -6.27 -53.65 11.85
N GLY A 42 -7.48 -54.17 11.57
CA GLY A 42 -8.52 -53.43 10.84
C GLY A 42 -9.00 -52.18 11.57
N GLU A 43 -9.10 -52.24 12.90
CA GLU A 43 -9.47 -51.09 13.74
C GLU A 43 -8.39 -49.99 13.67
N ARG A 44 -7.10 -50.36 13.75
CA ARG A 44 -6.00 -49.40 13.64
C ARG A 44 -5.92 -48.73 12.27
N GLU A 45 -6.17 -49.49 11.20
CA GLU A 45 -6.21 -48.94 9.84
C GLU A 45 -7.36 -47.94 9.68
N ILE A 46 -8.56 -48.27 10.16
CA ILE A 46 -9.71 -47.34 10.14
C ILE A 46 -9.40 -46.10 11.00
N ALA A 47 -8.84 -46.26 12.20
CA ALA A 47 -8.48 -45.15 13.07
C ALA A 47 -7.49 -44.19 12.38
N THR A 48 -6.48 -44.73 11.68
CA THR A 48 -5.52 -43.94 10.89
C THR A 48 -6.21 -43.16 9.78
N LEU A 49 -7.08 -43.80 8.99
CA LEU A 49 -7.83 -43.13 7.91
C LEU A 49 -8.76 -42.03 8.43
N LEU A 50 -9.46 -42.28 9.53
CA LEU A 50 -10.31 -41.27 10.17
C LEU A 50 -9.51 -40.10 10.73
N SER A 51 -8.31 -40.36 11.28
CA SER A 51 -7.40 -39.32 11.75
C SER A 51 -6.91 -38.44 10.59
N ALA A 52 -6.53 -39.05 9.46
CA ALA A 52 -6.12 -38.33 8.27
C ALA A 52 -7.27 -37.50 7.67
N ALA A 53 -8.49 -38.06 7.60
CA ALA A 53 -9.68 -37.33 7.17
C ALA A 53 -9.97 -36.10 8.06
N ARG A 54 -9.85 -36.24 9.39
CA ARG A 54 -9.98 -35.11 10.34
C ARG A 54 -8.94 -34.02 10.06
N ALA A 55 -7.68 -34.41 9.87
CA ALA A 55 -6.60 -33.46 9.59
C ALA A 55 -6.85 -32.71 8.26
N ALA A 56 -7.32 -33.40 7.23
CA ALA A 56 -7.68 -32.77 5.96
C ALA A 56 -8.85 -31.78 6.09
N ILE A 57 -9.91 -32.14 6.83
CA ILE A 57 -11.05 -31.25 7.11
C ILE A 57 -10.58 -30.00 7.88
N GLU A 58 -9.76 -30.17 8.92
CA GLU A 58 -9.28 -29.03 9.71
C GLU A 58 -8.34 -28.11 8.91
N THR A 59 -7.51 -28.68 8.04
CA THR A 59 -6.64 -27.92 7.14
C THR A 59 -7.48 -27.05 6.19
N ASN A 60 -8.53 -27.61 5.59
CA ASN A 60 -9.45 -26.85 4.73
C ASN A 60 -10.22 -25.78 5.50
N ARG A 61 -10.70 -26.10 6.71
CA ARG A 61 -11.39 -25.17 7.59
C ARG A 61 -10.50 -23.96 7.91
N THR A 62 -9.28 -24.22 8.36
CA THR A 62 -8.28 -23.20 8.68
C THR A 62 -7.92 -22.38 7.44
N GLY A 63 -7.67 -23.02 6.29
CA GLY A 63 -7.36 -22.33 5.04
C GLY A 63 -8.48 -21.37 4.60
N ARG A 64 -9.75 -21.79 4.73
CA ARG A 64 -10.92 -20.95 4.45
C ARG A 64 -11.03 -19.75 5.39
N GLU A 65 -10.83 -19.96 6.69
CA GLU A 65 -10.86 -18.89 7.69
C GLU A 65 -9.75 -17.86 7.42
N THR A 66 -8.53 -18.31 7.13
CA THR A 66 -7.40 -17.45 6.75
C THR A 66 -7.71 -16.66 5.47
N ALA A 67 -8.12 -17.33 4.39
CA ALA A 67 -8.42 -16.66 3.13
C ALA A 67 -9.52 -15.59 3.28
N ARG A 68 -10.56 -15.87 4.08
CA ARG A 68 -11.59 -14.87 4.40
C ARG A 68 -11.04 -13.67 5.16
N ALA A 69 -10.19 -13.90 6.15
CA ALA A 69 -9.57 -12.83 6.92
C ALA A 69 -8.68 -11.95 6.02
N GLU A 70 -7.90 -12.57 5.14
CA GLU A 70 -7.03 -11.89 4.18
C GLU A 70 -7.84 -11.12 3.13
N LEU A 71 -8.94 -11.67 2.59
CA LEU A 71 -9.84 -10.94 1.68
C LEU A 71 -10.45 -9.70 2.36
N GLY A 72 -10.85 -9.85 3.63
CA GLY A 72 -11.29 -8.71 4.44
C GLY A 72 -10.19 -7.67 4.64
N ALA A 73 -8.93 -8.09 4.82
CA ALA A 73 -7.78 -7.19 4.89
C ALA A 73 -7.52 -6.48 3.55
N ALA A 74 -7.62 -7.20 2.44
CA ALA A 74 -7.49 -6.65 1.09
C ALA A 74 -8.54 -5.58 0.81
N ARG A 75 -9.82 -5.81 1.16
CA ARG A 75 -10.89 -4.80 1.04
C ARG A 75 -10.57 -3.53 1.83
N ARG A 76 -10.05 -3.67 3.06
CA ARG A 76 -9.62 -2.52 3.87
C ARG A 76 -8.45 -1.78 3.24
N LEU A 77 -7.45 -2.50 2.74
CA LEU A 77 -6.30 -1.91 2.06
C LEU A 77 -6.72 -1.15 0.80
N LEU A 78 -7.62 -1.71 -0.02
CA LEU A 78 -8.14 -1.02 -1.20
C LEU A 78 -8.85 0.29 -0.83
N ALA A 79 -9.67 0.29 0.22
CA ALA A 79 -10.31 1.51 0.72
C ALA A 79 -9.30 2.56 1.21
N GLN A 80 -8.23 2.13 1.89
CA GLN A 80 -7.14 3.01 2.31
C GLN A 80 -6.40 3.62 1.12
N ILE A 81 -6.07 2.80 0.10
CA ILE A 81 -5.43 3.26 -1.13
C ILE A 81 -6.33 4.29 -1.85
N ALA A 82 -7.63 4.05 -1.96
CA ALA A 82 -8.56 4.99 -2.59
C ALA A 82 -8.64 6.33 -1.83
N ALA A 83 -8.66 6.30 -0.50
CA ALA A 83 -8.64 7.52 0.31
C ALA A 83 -7.32 8.30 0.18
N GLN A 84 -6.21 7.57 0.12
CA GLN A 84 -4.88 8.14 -0.11
C GLN A 84 -4.78 8.76 -1.51
N ASP A 85 -5.26 8.09 -2.55
CA ASP A 85 -5.30 8.60 -3.93
C ASP A 85 -6.08 9.92 -4.03
N ALA A 86 -7.23 10.01 -3.35
CA ALA A 86 -7.99 11.26 -3.28
C ALA A 86 -7.20 12.40 -2.61
N THR A 87 -6.42 12.09 -1.58
CA THR A 87 -5.55 13.06 -0.88
C THR A 87 -4.40 13.53 -1.79
N VAL A 88 -3.77 12.60 -2.51
CA VAL A 88 -2.73 12.91 -3.49
C VAL A 88 -3.30 13.75 -4.64
N ALA A 89 -4.48 13.40 -5.16
CA ALA A 89 -5.14 14.17 -6.22
C ALA A 89 -5.46 15.61 -5.77
N ALA A 90 -5.91 15.79 -4.53
CA ALA A 90 -6.17 17.11 -3.96
C ALA A 90 -4.89 17.94 -3.81
N SER A 91 -3.81 17.35 -3.27
CA SER A 91 -2.51 18.04 -3.13
C SER A 91 -1.88 18.36 -4.49
N PHE A 92 -2.00 17.47 -5.47
CA PHE A 92 -1.58 17.71 -6.85
C PHE A 92 -2.32 18.90 -7.47
N ALA A 93 -3.66 18.96 -7.32
CA ALA A 93 -4.46 20.08 -7.79
C ALA A 93 -4.09 21.39 -7.09
N ALA A 94 -3.83 21.34 -5.78
CA ALA A 94 -3.36 22.50 -5.02
C ALA A 94 -2.00 23.00 -5.52
N CYS A 95 -1.04 22.11 -5.76
CA CYS A 95 0.25 22.45 -6.37
C CYS A 95 0.04 23.16 -7.71
N ALA A 96 -0.79 22.59 -8.60
CA ALA A 96 -1.07 23.18 -9.90
C ALA A 96 -1.77 24.55 -9.81
N ALA A 97 -2.55 24.81 -8.76
CA ALA A 97 -3.20 26.10 -8.57
C ALA A 97 -2.20 27.21 -8.18
N VAL A 98 -1.22 26.90 -7.32
CA VAL A 98 -0.36 27.90 -6.67
C VAL A 98 1.07 27.95 -7.20
N LEU A 99 1.54 26.91 -7.87
CA LEU A 99 2.91 26.78 -8.36
C LEU A 99 2.94 26.74 -9.89
N ASP A 100 3.96 27.38 -10.47
CA ASP A 100 4.35 27.19 -11.87
C ASP A 100 5.45 26.12 -11.92
N THR A 101 5.05 24.86 -11.74
CA THR A 101 5.92 23.69 -11.78
C THR A 101 5.24 22.50 -12.44
N THR A 102 6.02 21.64 -13.09
CA THR A 102 5.59 20.36 -13.66
C THR A 102 6.03 19.16 -12.82
N THR A 103 6.70 19.39 -11.69
CA THR A 103 7.29 18.33 -10.85
C THR A 103 6.30 17.68 -9.87
N ALA A 104 5.09 18.24 -9.72
CA ALA A 104 4.04 17.66 -8.90
C ALA A 104 3.65 16.27 -9.41
N GLN A 105 3.39 15.35 -8.48
CA GLN A 105 3.10 13.96 -8.80
C GLN A 105 1.59 13.69 -8.75
N PRO A 106 0.99 13.12 -9.80
CA PRO A 106 -0.41 12.75 -9.79
C PRO A 106 -0.66 11.53 -8.89
N GLY A 107 -1.93 11.29 -8.57
CA GLY A 107 -2.35 10.01 -7.95
C GLY A 107 -2.22 8.82 -8.90
N ALA A 108 -2.58 7.64 -8.41
CA ALA A 108 -2.64 6.38 -9.16
C ALA A 108 -3.73 6.43 -10.26
N GLY A 109 -4.82 7.15 -10.01
CA GLY A 109 -5.91 7.37 -10.96
C GLY A 109 -6.96 6.25 -10.99
N ALA A 110 -8.16 6.61 -11.46
CA ALA A 110 -9.35 5.77 -11.36
C ALA A 110 -9.21 4.41 -12.06
N ALA A 111 -8.53 4.35 -13.21
CA ALA A 111 -8.37 3.10 -13.96
C ALA A 111 -7.56 2.04 -13.17
N ARG A 112 -6.51 2.45 -12.45
CA ARG A 112 -5.68 1.54 -11.67
C ARG A 112 -6.42 1.04 -10.44
N LEU A 113 -7.13 1.92 -9.73
CA LEU A 113 -7.97 1.54 -8.59
C LEU A 113 -9.08 0.57 -9.01
N HIS A 114 -9.73 0.86 -10.14
CA HIS A 114 -10.76 -0.01 -10.70
C HIS A 114 -10.20 -1.40 -11.04
N SER A 115 -9.02 -1.48 -11.66
CA SER A 115 -8.37 -2.77 -11.95
C SER A 115 -8.06 -3.58 -10.68
N LEU A 116 -7.61 -2.93 -9.60
CA LEU A 116 -7.41 -3.59 -8.31
C LEU A 116 -8.73 -4.09 -7.71
N GLU A 117 -9.81 -3.32 -7.84
CA GLU A 117 -11.14 -3.69 -7.37
C GLU A 117 -11.73 -4.87 -8.14
N GLU A 118 -11.64 -4.86 -9.47
CA GLU A 118 -12.09 -5.96 -10.32
C GLU A 118 -11.33 -7.25 -10.01
N TRP A 119 -10.00 -7.16 -9.84
CA TRP A 119 -9.19 -8.32 -9.46
C TRP A 119 -9.57 -8.84 -8.08
N LEU A 120 -9.77 -7.97 -7.08
CA LEU A 120 -10.21 -8.42 -5.76
C LEU A 120 -11.61 -9.08 -5.82
N THR A 121 -12.51 -8.53 -6.61
CA THR A 121 -13.86 -9.06 -6.79
C THR A 121 -13.84 -10.45 -7.46
N SER A 122 -12.93 -10.69 -8.41
CA SER A 122 -12.77 -12.03 -9.00
C SER A 122 -12.20 -13.05 -8.01
N LEU A 123 -11.28 -12.64 -7.12
CA LEU A 123 -10.80 -13.50 -6.04
C LEU A 123 -11.89 -13.85 -5.03
N GLU A 124 -12.79 -12.91 -4.72
CA GLU A 124 -13.94 -13.17 -3.87
C GLU A 124 -14.95 -14.13 -4.51
N ALA A 125 -15.15 -14.05 -5.83
CA ALA A 125 -15.96 -15.00 -6.57
C ALA A 125 -15.34 -16.42 -6.55
N SER A 126 -14.05 -16.56 -6.87
CA SER A 126 -13.34 -17.85 -6.73
C SER A 126 -13.38 -18.40 -5.31
N ALA A 127 -13.36 -17.53 -4.29
CA ALA A 127 -13.53 -17.94 -2.90
C ALA A 127 -14.94 -18.47 -2.62
N SER A 128 -15.98 -17.88 -3.20
CA SER A 128 -17.34 -18.41 -3.09
C SER A 128 -17.51 -19.77 -3.77
N ASP A 129 -16.74 -20.03 -4.84
CA ASP A 129 -16.71 -21.31 -5.56
C ASP A 129 -15.83 -22.38 -4.86
N GLY A 130 -15.18 -22.02 -3.74
CA GLY A 130 -14.38 -22.95 -2.95
C GLY A 130 -12.93 -23.13 -3.43
N GLU A 131 -12.45 -22.29 -4.35
CA GLU A 131 -11.10 -22.36 -4.92
C GLU A 131 -10.02 -21.76 -3.99
N TRP A 132 -10.04 -22.11 -2.70
CA TRP A 132 -9.26 -21.44 -1.65
C TRP A 132 -7.75 -21.40 -1.90
N GLN A 133 -7.18 -22.44 -2.52
CA GLN A 133 -5.75 -22.47 -2.82
C GLN A 133 -5.36 -21.51 -3.95
N ALA A 134 -6.21 -21.38 -4.98
CA ALA A 134 -6.01 -20.42 -6.05
C ALA A 134 -6.18 -18.98 -5.52
N VAL A 135 -7.18 -18.77 -4.67
CA VAL A 135 -7.43 -17.49 -4.00
C VAL A 135 -6.22 -17.07 -3.17
N ALA A 136 -5.64 -17.95 -2.35
CA ALA A 136 -4.45 -17.62 -1.55
C ALA A 136 -3.27 -17.12 -2.41
N VAL A 137 -2.99 -17.79 -3.54
CA VAL A 137 -1.93 -17.37 -4.47
C VAL A 137 -2.27 -16.04 -5.13
N GLY A 138 -3.51 -15.88 -5.59
CA GLY A 138 -3.98 -14.65 -6.23
C GLY A 138 -3.95 -13.46 -5.26
N LEU A 139 -4.34 -13.67 -4.02
CA LEU A 139 -4.40 -12.67 -2.97
C LEU A 139 -3.00 -12.20 -2.55
N SER A 140 -2.04 -13.11 -2.46
CA SER A 140 -0.63 -12.74 -2.22
C SER A 140 -0.10 -11.78 -3.29
N ARG A 141 -0.37 -12.06 -4.58
CA ARG A 141 0.03 -11.18 -5.70
C ARG A 141 -0.74 -9.87 -5.71
N TRP A 142 -2.04 -9.93 -5.41
CA TRP A 142 -2.88 -8.74 -5.29
C TRP A 142 -2.34 -7.82 -4.19
N MET A 143 -2.03 -8.36 -3.00
CA MET A 143 -1.48 -7.61 -1.87
C MET A 143 -0.14 -6.96 -2.22
N GLN A 144 0.75 -7.68 -2.90
CA GLN A 144 2.02 -7.11 -3.37
C GLN A 144 1.80 -5.91 -4.30
N THR A 145 0.86 -6.03 -5.24
CA THR A 145 0.53 -4.96 -6.20
C THR A 145 -0.14 -3.77 -5.51
N ALA A 146 -1.05 -4.03 -4.59
CA ALA A 146 -1.73 -3.02 -3.78
C ALA A 146 -0.73 -2.26 -2.90
N GLN A 147 0.20 -2.97 -2.24
CA GLN A 147 1.24 -2.34 -1.43
C GLN A 147 2.16 -1.44 -2.27
N GLY A 148 2.62 -1.91 -3.43
CA GLY A 148 3.42 -1.07 -4.32
C GLY A 148 2.67 0.20 -4.76
N THR A 149 1.36 0.08 -5.02
CA THR A 149 0.51 1.25 -5.32
C THR A 149 0.39 2.19 -4.11
N GLN A 150 0.28 1.67 -2.89
CA GLN A 150 0.27 2.48 -1.67
C GLN A 150 1.58 3.22 -1.46
N ASP A 151 2.72 2.55 -1.66
CA ASP A 151 4.05 3.13 -1.48
C ASP A 151 4.27 4.28 -2.48
N GLU A 152 3.89 4.08 -3.75
CA GLU A 152 3.91 5.13 -4.79
C GLU A 152 3.06 6.36 -4.39
N LEU A 153 1.86 6.13 -3.83
CA LEU A 153 0.99 7.21 -3.37
C LEU A 153 1.56 7.95 -2.15
N MET A 154 2.22 7.26 -1.23
CA MET A 154 2.90 7.90 -0.09
C MET A 154 4.05 8.78 -0.55
N ASP A 155 4.82 8.34 -1.55
CA ASP A 155 5.91 9.13 -2.11
C ASP A 155 5.37 10.35 -2.89
N ALA A 156 4.29 10.17 -3.65
CA ALA A 156 3.61 11.27 -4.34
C ALA A 156 3.04 12.31 -3.36
N GLU A 157 2.40 11.87 -2.27
CA GLU A 157 1.92 12.77 -1.20
C GLU A 157 3.08 13.57 -0.60
N ARG A 158 4.16 12.89 -0.19
CA ARG A 158 5.34 13.55 0.40
C ARG A 158 5.95 14.57 -0.55
N ALA A 159 6.06 14.22 -1.84
CA ALA A 159 6.57 15.12 -2.86
C ALA A 159 5.68 16.36 -3.03
N ASN A 160 4.36 16.17 -3.14
CA ASN A 160 3.41 17.27 -3.28
C ASN A 160 3.38 18.16 -2.03
N GLN A 161 3.38 17.58 -0.84
CA GLN A 161 3.40 18.35 0.41
C GLN A 161 4.68 19.20 0.51
N SER A 162 5.83 18.61 0.17
CA SER A 162 7.11 19.35 0.14
C SER A 162 7.02 20.55 -0.81
N LEU A 163 6.39 20.40 -1.98
CA LEU A 163 6.19 21.49 -2.93
C LEU A 163 5.24 22.58 -2.38
N LEU A 164 4.19 22.20 -1.66
CA LEU A 164 3.25 23.14 -1.04
C LEU A 164 3.86 23.94 0.12
N ASP A 165 4.87 23.39 0.79
CA ASP A 165 5.58 24.05 1.88
C ASP A 165 6.60 25.08 1.38
N LEU A 166 7.20 24.86 0.19
CA LEU A 166 8.23 25.72 -0.41
C LEU A 166 7.86 27.21 -0.47
N PRO A 167 6.65 27.65 -0.89
CA PRO A 167 6.29 29.07 -0.86
C PRO A 167 6.47 29.72 0.51
N SER A 168 6.12 29.03 1.59
CA SER A 168 6.27 29.57 2.94
C SER A 168 7.75 29.69 3.34
N GLU A 169 8.54 28.66 3.00
CA GLU A 169 9.98 28.63 3.23
C GLU A 169 10.69 29.77 2.48
N LEU A 170 10.41 29.93 1.18
CA LEU A 170 11.04 30.95 0.34
C LEU A 170 10.70 32.37 0.82
N ARG A 171 9.46 32.61 1.28
CA ARG A 171 9.09 33.89 1.90
C ARG A 171 9.84 34.13 3.21
N GLY A 172 10.00 33.10 4.04
CA GLY A 172 10.79 33.17 5.27
C GLY A 172 12.26 33.51 4.99
N ARG A 173 12.89 32.82 4.03
CA ARG A 173 14.27 33.08 3.60
C ARG A 173 14.44 34.50 3.06
N HIS A 174 13.53 34.96 2.21
CA HIS A 174 13.53 36.33 1.68
C HIS A 174 13.42 37.37 2.81
N ALA A 175 12.52 37.17 3.78
CA ALA A 175 12.36 38.08 4.91
C ALA A 175 13.65 38.19 5.76
N VAL A 176 14.29 37.06 6.05
CA VAL A 176 15.58 37.01 6.76
C VAL A 176 16.68 37.72 5.95
N LEU A 177 16.73 37.50 4.64
CA LEU A 177 17.67 38.17 3.75
C LEU A 177 17.50 39.70 3.80
N CYS A 178 16.27 40.20 3.66
CA CYS A 178 15.98 41.64 3.74
C CYS A 178 16.32 42.23 5.12
N ALA A 179 16.12 41.49 6.21
CA ALA A 179 16.52 41.92 7.54
C ALA A 179 18.06 42.05 7.67
N ARG A 180 18.81 41.09 7.15
CA ARG A 180 20.29 41.13 7.15
C ARG A 180 20.84 42.27 6.30
N MET A 181 20.27 42.50 5.11
CA MET A 181 20.64 43.63 4.25
C MET A 181 20.49 44.98 4.97
N ARG A 182 19.36 45.15 5.68
CA ARG A 182 19.09 46.34 6.50
C ARG A 182 20.08 46.50 7.66
N ALA A 183 20.36 45.41 8.40
CA ALA A 183 21.29 45.45 9.54
C ALA A 183 22.72 45.84 9.13
N ILE A 184 23.14 45.50 7.92
CA ILE A 184 24.47 45.82 7.39
C ILE A 184 24.50 47.21 6.75
N GLY A 185 23.36 47.78 6.39
CA GLY A 185 23.31 48.97 5.56
C GLY A 185 24.01 48.72 4.22
N SER A 186 23.65 47.64 3.53
CA SER A 186 24.20 47.35 2.20
C SER A 186 23.74 48.44 1.23
N GLY A 187 24.71 49.14 0.61
CA GLY A 187 24.48 50.07 -0.50
C GLY A 187 24.50 49.38 -1.87
N ASP A 188 24.54 48.04 -1.91
CA ASP A 188 24.61 47.29 -3.15
C ASP A 188 23.27 47.33 -3.88
N VAL A 189 23.23 48.18 -4.92
CA VAL A 189 22.08 48.34 -5.82
C VAL A 189 21.72 47.02 -6.52
N THR A 190 22.70 46.18 -6.82
CA THR A 190 22.46 44.87 -7.46
C THR A 190 21.76 43.93 -6.49
N LEU A 191 22.20 43.90 -5.23
CA LEU A 191 21.58 43.07 -4.19
C LEU A 191 20.13 43.51 -3.93
N SER A 192 19.89 44.82 -3.85
CA SER A 192 18.55 45.39 -3.71
C SER A 192 17.65 45.03 -4.88
N ARG A 193 18.17 45.10 -6.12
CA ARG A 193 17.42 44.71 -7.32
C ARG A 193 17.07 43.22 -7.33
N LEU A 194 18.00 42.34 -6.96
CA LEU A 194 17.73 40.90 -6.90
C LEU A 194 16.69 40.57 -5.83
N ALA A 195 16.75 41.23 -4.67
CA ALA A 195 15.77 41.06 -3.60
C ALA A 195 14.36 41.51 -4.04
N GLU A 196 14.26 42.60 -4.80
CA GLU A 196 12.99 43.10 -5.36
C GLU A 196 12.44 42.18 -6.45
N GLN A 197 13.31 41.63 -7.31
CA GLN A 197 12.91 40.62 -8.28
C GLN A 197 12.38 39.36 -7.60
N ALA A 198 13.05 38.88 -6.55
CA ALA A 198 12.59 37.74 -5.76
C ALA A 198 11.22 38.02 -5.12
N ARG A 199 11.04 39.22 -4.55
CA ARG A 199 9.75 39.68 -3.98
C ARG A 199 8.63 39.63 -5.03
N THR A 200 8.89 40.20 -6.21
CA THR A 200 7.92 40.23 -7.31
C THR A 200 7.48 38.81 -7.72
N LEU A 201 8.40 37.85 -7.75
CA LEU A 201 8.03 36.46 -8.06
C LEU A 201 7.29 35.77 -6.90
N LEU A 202 7.65 36.06 -5.64
CA LEU A 202 6.98 35.51 -4.45
C LEU A 202 5.53 35.97 -4.30
N ASP A 203 5.22 37.16 -4.80
CA ASP A 203 3.90 37.78 -4.78
C ASP A 203 3.08 37.44 -6.06
N ALA A 204 3.65 36.66 -7.00
CA ALA A 204 2.95 36.24 -8.21
C ALA A 204 1.81 35.24 -7.89
N PRO A 205 0.69 35.27 -8.66
CA PRO A 205 -0.45 34.36 -8.43
C PRO A 205 -0.08 32.87 -8.54
N ARG A 206 0.87 32.56 -9.42
CA ARG A 206 1.53 31.26 -9.52
C ARG A 206 3.02 31.46 -9.31
N LEU A 207 3.58 30.78 -8.32
CA LEU A 207 4.97 30.94 -7.94
C LEU A 207 5.89 30.16 -8.89
N PRO A 208 6.77 30.82 -9.68
CA PRO A 208 7.82 30.13 -10.42
C PRO A 208 8.93 29.71 -9.45
N VAL A 209 8.76 28.55 -8.82
CA VAL A 209 9.58 28.06 -7.71
C VAL A 209 11.07 28.09 -8.06
N GLU A 210 11.46 27.46 -9.17
CA GLU A 210 12.87 27.35 -9.57
C GLU A 210 13.55 28.71 -9.77
N ARG A 211 12.85 29.65 -10.42
CA ARG A 211 13.37 30.98 -10.68
C ARG A 211 13.50 31.79 -9.38
N THR A 212 12.51 31.66 -8.50
CA THR A 212 12.49 32.34 -7.20
C THR A 212 13.61 31.82 -6.29
N THR A 213 13.78 30.51 -6.21
CA THR A 213 14.88 29.87 -5.45
C THR A 213 16.24 30.37 -5.93
N LYS A 214 16.50 30.36 -7.24
CA LYS A 214 17.77 30.84 -7.81
C LYS A 214 18.04 32.32 -7.50
N LEU A 215 17.01 33.18 -7.49
CA LEU A 215 17.18 34.58 -7.13
C LEU A 215 17.51 34.76 -5.64
N ILE A 216 16.84 34.01 -4.75
CA ILE A 216 17.12 34.06 -3.31
C ILE A 216 18.55 33.56 -3.02
N GLU A 217 18.96 32.44 -3.62
CA GLU A 217 20.33 31.91 -3.49
C GLU A 217 21.39 32.89 -4.00
N ALA A 218 21.13 33.54 -5.14
CA ALA A 218 22.03 34.57 -5.68
C ALA A 218 22.15 35.78 -4.74
N CYS A 219 21.05 36.18 -4.08
CA CYS A 219 21.08 37.22 -3.05
C CYS A 219 21.90 36.78 -1.83
N GLU A 220 21.66 35.57 -1.32
CA GLU A 220 22.34 35.02 -0.14
C GLU A 220 23.86 34.95 -0.35
N GLU A 221 24.29 34.44 -1.51
CA GLU A 221 25.70 34.33 -1.87
C GLU A 221 26.36 35.70 -2.00
N ARG A 222 25.69 36.67 -2.62
CA ARG A 222 26.23 38.02 -2.78
C ARG A 222 26.33 38.76 -1.44
N LEU A 223 25.33 38.63 -0.59
CA LEU A 223 25.34 39.19 0.76
C LEU A 223 26.48 38.59 1.59
N ARG A 224 26.74 37.28 1.47
CA ARG A 224 27.88 36.61 2.13
C ARG A 224 29.22 37.19 1.69
N ARG A 225 29.41 37.42 0.39
CA ARG A 225 30.63 38.07 -0.15
C ARG A 225 30.82 39.49 0.37
N GLU A 226 29.75 40.29 0.44
CA GLU A 226 29.83 41.65 1.00
C GLU A 226 30.20 41.65 2.49
N GLN A 227 29.67 40.69 3.26
CA GLN A 227 30.02 40.50 4.67
C GLN A 227 31.50 40.16 4.85
N SER A 228 32.03 39.19 4.08
CA SER A 228 33.45 38.81 4.15
C SER A 228 34.38 39.98 3.79
N GLY A 229 34.05 40.72 2.72
CA GLY A 229 34.86 41.87 2.29
C GLY A 229 34.84 43.07 3.26
N ARG A 230 33.86 43.17 4.16
CA ARG A 230 33.86 44.18 5.24
C ARG A 230 34.67 43.75 6.46
N ILE A 231 34.79 42.44 6.71
CA ILE A 231 35.61 41.90 7.80
C ILE A 231 37.10 42.09 7.49
N GLU A 232 37.52 41.88 6.25
CA GLU A 232 38.91 42.05 5.82
C GLU A 232 39.39 43.52 5.78
N LYS A 233 38.46 44.49 5.81
CA LYS A 233 38.76 45.93 5.76
C LYS A 233 38.74 46.62 7.13
N LYS A 234 38.42 45.90 8.20
CA LYS A 234 38.44 46.39 9.59
C LYS A 234 39.69 45.86 10.30
#